data_AF-A0A7C6WB16-F1
#
_entry.id   AF-A0A7C6WB16-F1
#
_cell.length_a   1.000
_cell.length_b   1.000
_cell.length_c   1.000
_cell.angle_alpha   90.00
_cell.angle_beta   90.00
_cell.angle_gamma   90.00
#
_symmetry.space_group_name_H-M   'P 1'
#
loop_
_entity.id
_entity.type
_entity.pdbx_description
1 polymer ?
#
loop_
_entity_poly.entity_id
_entity_poly.type
_entity_poly.pdbx_seq_one_letter_code
_entity_poly.pdbx_strand_id
1 'polypeptide(L)'
;LAPRREGVDLIIDAILGTGIRGPVQGFLAEVISFINESGRPVLAIDLPSGLEADTGACPGPVVAATDTITLDLPKCGLCLYPGAKQAGRLWVAEIGIPPGAPLPEPGVFLTTPRELTCHKAARPPESHKGSWGRVLVVAGSLGMAGAAVLAARGALRSGAGLVTVASPAGVQPTVAAQLAEAMTYPLPQTPKGSLARAAEPELLRLLDGATVLALGPGLGREEETMELVSSLLPRVKVPVVLDADGLTALAGRTEVLRRVLGPVVITPHPGEMARLCFLATREVQENRLGLARQKTAEWQVFVALKGARSVIAGPDGRVAINPTGNPGLATGGTGDVLAGIIAGLLGQGLPPFTAAVAGVFLHGAAGDLAAGEMGEAGLLAGDVAAYLPAAWQALRRGKDLLPFLKELP
;
A
#
# COMPACT_ATOMS: atom_id res chain seq x y z
N LEU A 1 -16.20 41.45 0.02
CA LEU A 1 -14.97 40.89 0.64
C LEU A 1 -13.66 41.51 0.10
N ALA A 2 -13.62 42.14 -1.09
CA ALA A 2 -12.41 42.65 -1.74
C ALA A 2 -11.51 43.67 -0.99
N PRO A 3 -12.00 44.65 -0.20
CA PRO A 3 -11.15 45.74 0.29
C PRO A 3 -10.33 45.43 1.57
N ARG A 4 -10.23 44.17 2.01
CA ARG A 4 -9.51 43.77 3.25
C ARG A 4 -8.30 42.84 3.03
N ARG A 5 -7.76 42.77 1.80
CA ARG A 5 -6.57 41.93 1.53
C ARG A 5 -5.25 42.55 1.99
N GLU A 6 -5.21 43.86 2.21
CA GLU A 6 -4.01 44.57 2.69
C GLU A 6 -3.83 44.34 4.20
N GLY A 7 -2.64 43.89 4.61
CA GLY A 7 -2.28 43.70 6.03
C GLY A 7 -2.69 42.38 6.69
N VAL A 8 -3.25 41.40 5.96
CA VAL A 8 -3.63 40.09 6.54
C VAL A 8 -2.57 39.03 6.29
N ASP A 9 -1.74 38.73 7.28
CA ASP A 9 -0.63 37.77 7.11
C ASP A 9 -1.05 36.29 7.22
N LEU A 10 -2.18 36.01 7.90
CA LEU A 10 -2.71 34.67 8.12
C LEU A 10 -4.24 34.70 8.15
N ILE A 11 -4.88 33.71 7.53
CA ILE A 11 -6.32 33.47 7.66
C ILE A 11 -6.53 32.24 8.55
N ILE A 12 -7.39 32.38 9.57
CA ILE A 12 -7.79 31.25 10.41
C ILE A 12 -9.17 30.78 9.94
N ASP A 13 -9.22 29.55 9.43
CA ASP A 13 -10.45 28.88 9.07
C ASP A 13 -10.99 28.09 10.27
N ALA A 14 -12.06 28.60 10.85
CA ALA A 14 -12.84 27.96 11.90
C ALA A 14 -14.35 28.08 11.59
N ILE A 15 -14.71 28.03 10.31
CA ILE A 15 -16.09 28.29 9.85
C ILE A 15 -16.96 27.05 10.03
N LEU A 16 -16.49 25.88 9.58
CA LEU A 16 -17.20 24.60 9.58
C LEU A 16 -16.28 23.48 10.03
N GLY A 17 -16.82 22.52 10.80
CA GLY A 17 -16.12 21.30 11.22
C GLY A 17 -16.84 20.02 10.77
N THR A 18 -16.82 18.97 11.59
CA THR A 18 -17.39 17.64 11.30
C THR A 18 -18.91 17.60 11.06
N GLY A 19 -19.63 18.66 11.43
CA GLY A 19 -21.09 18.74 11.31
C GLY A 19 -21.62 18.97 9.89
N ILE A 20 -20.75 19.28 8.92
CA ILE A 20 -21.20 19.52 7.54
C ILE A 20 -21.70 18.22 6.88
N ARG A 21 -22.75 18.34 6.07
CA ARG A 21 -23.24 17.29 5.17
C ARG A 21 -23.47 17.89 3.79
N GLY A 22 -22.90 17.25 2.76
CA GLY A 22 -23.05 17.71 1.37
C GLY A 22 -22.23 18.97 1.03
N PRO A 23 -22.44 19.54 -0.17
CA PRO A 23 -21.68 20.70 -0.65
C PRO A 23 -22.03 21.99 0.11
N VAL A 24 -21.01 22.81 0.40
CA VAL A 24 -21.20 24.19 0.90
C VAL A 24 -21.84 25.04 -0.19
N GLN A 25 -22.84 25.86 0.17
CA GLN A 25 -23.58 26.71 -0.76
C GLN A 25 -23.75 28.15 -0.23
N GLY A 26 -24.23 29.04 -1.10
CA GLY A 26 -24.57 30.42 -0.75
C GLY A 26 -23.38 31.23 -0.25
N PHE A 27 -23.62 32.09 0.74
CA PHE A 27 -22.60 33.00 1.27
C PHE A 27 -21.33 32.29 1.77
N LEU A 28 -21.46 31.11 2.39
CA LEU A 28 -20.29 30.36 2.87
C LEU A 28 -19.41 29.85 1.72
N ALA A 29 -20.02 29.46 0.59
CA ALA A 29 -19.28 29.07 -0.60
C ALA A 29 -18.48 30.25 -1.17
N GLU A 30 -19.06 31.45 -1.20
CA GLU A 30 -18.38 32.68 -1.61
C GLU A 30 -17.22 33.05 -0.68
N VAL A 31 -17.40 32.86 0.63
CA VAL A 31 -16.35 33.08 1.64
C VAL A 31 -15.18 32.10 1.41
N ILE A 32 -15.45 30.82 1.19
CA ILE A 32 -14.41 29.82 0.92
C ILE A 32 -13.64 30.18 -0.36
N SER A 33 -14.33 30.53 -1.44
CA SER A 33 -13.68 30.98 -2.68
C SER A 33 -12.81 32.21 -2.43
N PHE A 34 -13.31 33.19 -1.67
CA PHE A 34 -12.54 34.38 -1.31
C PHE A 34 -11.26 34.04 -0.52
N ILE A 35 -11.32 33.09 0.42
CA ILE A 35 -10.16 32.61 1.18
C ILE A 35 -9.13 31.98 0.25
N ASN A 36 -9.56 31.06 -0.63
CA ASN A 36 -8.68 30.35 -1.55
C ASN A 36 -8.00 31.29 -2.57
N GLU A 37 -8.69 32.35 -2.99
CA GLU A 37 -8.18 33.37 -3.91
C GLU A 37 -7.32 34.46 -3.23
N SER A 38 -7.17 34.41 -1.91
CA SER A 38 -6.46 35.44 -1.14
C SER A 38 -4.93 35.42 -1.35
N GLY A 39 -4.37 34.26 -1.72
CA GLY A 39 -2.92 34.03 -1.78
C GLY A 39 -2.22 34.08 -0.42
N ARG A 40 -2.97 34.09 0.69
CA ARG A 40 -2.44 34.09 2.06
C ARG A 40 -2.35 32.66 2.60
N PRO A 41 -1.43 32.37 3.53
CA PRO A 41 -1.46 31.11 4.24
C PRO A 41 -2.76 30.99 5.06
N VAL A 42 -3.29 29.78 5.12
CA VAL A 42 -4.54 29.47 5.83
C VAL A 42 -4.26 28.39 6.87
N LEU A 43 -4.67 28.64 8.10
CA LEU A 43 -4.66 27.70 9.21
C LEU A 43 -6.09 27.22 9.47
N ALA A 44 -6.38 25.96 9.18
CA ALA A 44 -7.68 25.36 9.48
C ALA A 44 -7.70 24.77 10.90
N ILE A 45 -8.81 24.97 11.60
CA ILE A 45 -9.07 24.39 12.92
C ILE A 45 -10.02 23.21 12.76
N ASP A 46 -9.60 22.07 13.27
CA ASP A 46 -10.19 20.74 13.16
C ASP A 46 -10.16 20.13 11.74
N LEU A 47 -10.79 20.80 10.78
CA LEU A 47 -10.95 20.42 9.37
C LEU A 47 -11.00 21.68 8.49
N PRO A 48 -10.43 21.66 7.27
CA PRO A 48 -10.72 22.70 6.30
C PRO A 48 -12.22 22.79 6.00
N SER A 49 -12.79 23.98 6.11
CA SER A 49 -14.22 24.20 5.93
C SER A 49 -14.69 23.73 4.57
N GLY A 50 -15.75 22.91 4.57
CA GLY A 50 -16.32 22.26 3.38
C GLY A 50 -15.79 20.85 3.11
N LEU A 51 -14.74 20.40 3.81
CA LEU A 51 -14.22 19.05 3.67
C LEU A 51 -15.14 18.02 4.34
N GLU A 52 -15.42 16.92 3.65
CA GLU A 52 -16.12 15.78 4.24
C GLU A 52 -15.15 14.96 5.12
N ALA A 53 -15.49 14.78 6.39
CA ALA A 53 -14.60 14.32 7.44
C ALA A 53 -14.24 12.83 7.32
N ASP A 54 -15.12 11.98 6.80
CA ASP A 54 -14.93 10.52 6.80
C ASP A 54 -14.28 10.00 5.52
N THR A 55 -14.52 10.67 4.40
CA THR A 55 -14.13 10.23 3.05
C THR A 55 -13.05 11.10 2.43
N GLY A 56 -12.94 12.36 2.87
CA GLY A 56 -12.08 13.36 2.25
C GLY A 56 -12.63 13.90 0.93
N ALA A 57 -13.90 13.63 0.63
CA ALA A 57 -14.57 14.18 -0.54
C ALA A 57 -14.70 15.70 -0.44
N CYS A 58 -14.65 16.36 -1.59
CA CYS A 58 -14.87 17.80 -1.74
C CYS A 58 -16.09 18.02 -2.65
N PRO A 59 -17.33 17.83 -2.15
CA PRO A 59 -18.54 17.90 -2.98
C PRO A 59 -18.87 19.32 -3.47
N GLY A 60 -18.27 20.34 -2.86
CA GLY A 60 -18.38 21.75 -3.24
C GLY A 60 -17.07 22.49 -2.91
N PRO A 61 -17.10 23.82 -2.75
CA PRO A 61 -15.93 24.58 -2.32
C PRO A 61 -15.40 24.11 -0.97
N VAL A 62 -14.08 23.90 -0.90
CA VAL A 62 -13.36 23.53 0.33
C VAL A 62 -12.18 24.46 0.49
N VAL A 63 -11.92 24.89 1.73
CA VAL A 63 -10.74 25.71 2.05
C VAL A 63 -9.46 24.93 1.76
N ALA A 64 -8.51 25.58 1.08
CA ALA A 64 -7.16 25.06 0.84
C ALA A 64 -6.23 25.54 1.95
N ALA A 65 -6.07 24.73 3.00
CA ALA A 65 -5.23 25.03 4.15
C ALA A 65 -3.73 24.81 3.84
N THR A 66 -2.90 25.68 4.40
CA THR A 66 -1.44 25.46 4.46
C THR A 66 -1.10 24.50 5.60
N ASP A 67 -1.76 24.68 6.74
CA ASP A 67 -1.67 23.85 7.93
C ASP A 67 -3.09 23.62 8.50
N THR A 68 -3.35 22.43 9.04
CA THR A 68 -4.59 22.11 9.77
C THR A 68 -4.23 21.61 11.17
N ILE A 69 -4.81 22.21 12.20
CA ILE A 69 -4.74 21.70 13.58
C ILE A 69 -5.98 20.87 13.84
N THR A 70 -5.85 19.55 13.78
CA THR A 70 -6.95 18.62 14.09
C THR A 70 -7.00 18.31 15.58
N LEU A 71 -8.22 18.16 16.11
CA LEU A 71 -8.43 17.97 17.54
C LEU A 71 -8.46 16.47 17.87
N ASP A 72 -7.61 16.06 18.80
CA ASP A 72 -7.41 14.70 19.34
C ASP A 72 -6.90 13.66 18.34
N LEU A 73 -7.69 13.35 17.32
CA LEU A 73 -7.34 12.38 16.29
C LEU A 73 -7.59 12.94 14.88
N PRO A 74 -6.73 12.58 13.90
CA PRO A 74 -6.96 12.93 12.52
C PRO A 74 -8.18 12.19 11.98
N LYS A 75 -9.10 12.95 11.39
CA LYS A 75 -10.27 12.43 10.68
C LYS A 75 -9.81 11.80 9.36
N CYS A 76 -10.49 10.76 8.90
CA CYS A 76 -10.10 10.01 7.70
C CYS A 76 -9.95 10.92 6.46
N GLY A 77 -10.83 11.91 6.31
CA GLY A 77 -10.81 12.86 5.21
C GLY A 77 -9.61 13.79 5.17
N LEU A 78 -8.91 13.98 6.30
CA LEU A 78 -7.62 14.69 6.34
C LEU A 78 -6.47 13.84 5.80
N CYS A 79 -6.64 12.52 5.78
CA CYS A 79 -5.62 11.56 5.39
C CYS A 79 -5.86 10.93 4.02
N LEU A 80 -7.06 11.08 3.45
CA LEU A 80 -7.44 10.56 2.14
C LEU A 80 -7.51 11.67 1.09
N TYR A 81 -7.11 11.39 -0.15
CA TYR A 81 -7.29 12.34 -1.24
C TYR A 81 -8.74 12.34 -1.75
N PRO A 82 -9.28 13.50 -2.17
CA PRO A 82 -8.59 14.80 -2.32
C PRO A 82 -8.38 15.59 -1.02
N GLY A 83 -9.06 15.26 0.07
CA GLY A 83 -9.01 16.02 1.33
C GLY A 83 -7.62 16.26 1.92
N ALA A 84 -6.73 15.27 1.86
CA ALA A 84 -5.34 15.42 2.28
C ALA A 84 -4.59 16.54 1.55
N LYS A 85 -4.98 16.88 0.31
CA LYS A 85 -4.44 18.03 -0.41
C LYS A 85 -4.92 19.35 0.20
N GLN A 86 -6.19 19.40 0.59
CA GLN A 86 -6.80 20.59 1.18
C GLN A 86 -6.35 20.83 2.62
N ALA A 87 -5.94 19.78 3.32
CA ALA A 87 -5.53 19.88 4.72
C ALA A 87 -4.11 20.45 4.92
N GLY A 88 -3.25 20.41 3.89
CA GLY A 88 -1.87 20.83 4.02
C GLY A 88 -1.09 19.95 5.02
N ARG A 89 -0.27 20.57 5.87
CA ARG A 89 0.39 19.87 6.99
C ARG A 89 -0.58 19.70 8.16
N LEU A 90 -0.63 18.51 8.72
CA LEU A 90 -1.47 18.16 9.85
C LEU A 90 -0.71 18.32 11.16
N TRP A 91 -1.40 18.93 12.12
CA TRP A 91 -0.98 19.06 13.51
C TRP A 91 -2.06 18.44 14.39
N VAL A 92 -1.71 17.51 15.26
CA VAL A 92 -2.65 16.90 16.20
C VAL A 92 -2.52 17.63 17.53
N ALA A 93 -3.62 18.24 17.99
CA ALA A 93 -3.70 18.89 19.29
C ALA A 93 -4.45 18.00 20.28
N GLU A 94 -3.82 17.68 21.41
CA GLU A 94 -4.49 17.04 22.53
C GLU A 94 -5.48 18.03 23.18
N ILE A 95 -6.74 17.60 23.34
CA ILE A 95 -7.81 18.44 23.91
C ILE A 95 -8.33 17.90 25.24
N GLY A 96 -7.52 17.09 25.93
CA GLY A 96 -7.85 16.53 27.24
C GLY A 96 -8.79 15.31 27.20
N ILE A 97 -8.91 14.63 26.05
CA ILE A 97 -9.59 13.34 25.97
C ILE A 97 -8.72 12.28 26.70
N PRO A 98 -9.26 11.57 27.70
CA PRO A 98 -8.46 10.61 28.47
C PRO A 98 -7.92 9.46 27.59
N PRO A 99 -6.68 9.00 27.83
CA PRO A 99 -6.18 7.78 27.20
C PRO A 99 -7.13 6.60 27.43
N GLY A 100 -7.47 5.87 26.37
CA GLY A 100 -8.42 4.76 26.44
C GLY A 100 -9.89 5.16 26.35
N ALA A 101 -10.20 6.41 26.01
CA ALA A 101 -11.55 6.78 25.59
C ALA A 101 -12.05 5.84 24.48
N PRO A 102 -13.34 5.46 24.49
CA PRO A 102 -13.88 4.53 23.51
C PRO A 102 -13.77 5.11 22.10
N LEU A 103 -13.13 4.36 21.20
CA LEU A 103 -13.05 4.68 19.79
C LEU A 103 -14.13 3.91 19.01
N PRO A 104 -14.58 4.42 17.85
CA PRO A 104 -15.48 3.68 16.98
C PRO A 104 -14.87 2.35 16.54
N GLU A 105 -15.65 1.27 16.58
CA GLU A 105 -15.26 -0.06 16.13
C GLU A 105 -16.18 -0.56 14.99
N PRO A 106 -15.63 -1.11 13.89
CA PRO A 106 -14.21 -1.26 13.60
C PRO A 106 -13.54 0.08 13.25
N GLY A 107 -12.43 0.38 13.94
CA GLY A 107 -11.67 1.61 13.75
C GLY A 107 -10.93 1.71 12.40
N VAL A 108 -10.54 2.93 12.05
CA VAL A 108 -9.58 3.22 10.97
C VAL A 108 -8.33 3.80 11.60
N PHE A 109 -7.18 3.21 11.27
CA PHE A 109 -5.89 3.59 11.82
C PHE A 109 -5.07 4.36 10.78
N LEU A 110 -4.35 5.38 11.20
CA LEU A 110 -3.30 6.00 10.40
C LEU A 110 -1.98 5.34 10.78
N THR A 111 -1.32 4.67 9.84
CA THR A 111 -0.10 3.92 10.17
C THR A 111 1.01 4.87 10.64
N THR A 112 1.53 4.65 11.85
CA THR A 112 2.64 5.43 12.40
C THR A 112 3.90 4.59 12.63
N PRO A 113 5.10 5.21 12.68
CA PRO A 113 6.33 4.53 13.09
C PRO A 113 6.19 3.75 14.41
N ARG A 114 5.47 4.32 15.39
CA ARG A 114 5.29 3.73 16.72
C ARG A 114 4.67 2.33 16.64
N GLU A 115 3.63 2.17 15.84
CA GLU A 115 2.93 0.88 15.66
C GLU A 115 3.81 -0.18 14.97
N LEU A 116 4.78 0.23 14.14
CA LEU A 116 5.63 -0.71 13.43
C LEU A 116 6.87 -1.12 14.23
N THR A 117 7.33 -0.27 15.15
CA THR A 117 8.49 -0.57 16.01
C THR A 117 8.26 -1.74 16.98
N CYS A 118 7.01 -2.00 17.38
CA CYS A 118 6.68 -3.06 18.33
C CYS A 118 6.65 -4.46 17.71
N HIS A 119 6.53 -4.58 16.39
CA HIS A 119 6.51 -5.87 15.67
C HIS A 119 7.91 -6.46 15.43
N LYS A 120 8.90 -5.99 16.18
CA LYS A 120 10.30 -6.33 16.00
C LYS A 120 10.66 -7.60 16.77
N ALA A 121 10.92 -8.69 16.06
CA ALA A 121 11.95 -9.61 16.51
C ALA A 121 13.30 -9.02 16.05
N ALA A 122 14.10 -8.49 16.99
CA ALA A 122 15.52 -8.31 16.70
C ALA A 122 16.06 -9.66 16.22
N ARG A 123 16.81 -9.70 15.12
CA ARG A 123 17.32 -10.98 14.62
C ARG A 123 18.23 -11.59 15.69
N PRO A 124 17.88 -12.73 16.32
CA PRO A 124 18.74 -13.31 17.33
C PRO A 124 20.09 -13.68 16.70
N PRO A 125 21.22 -13.47 17.40
CA PRO A 125 22.54 -13.82 16.87
C PRO A 125 22.68 -15.29 16.46
N GLU A 126 21.92 -16.18 17.11
CA GLU A 126 21.88 -17.63 16.84
C GLU A 126 20.91 -18.04 15.72
N SER A 127 20.23 -17.08 15.08
CA SER A 127 19.29 -17.39 13.99
C SER A 127 20.02 -17.82 12.70
N HIS A 128 19.39 -18.72 11.95
CA HIS A 128 19.90 -19.18 10.66
C HIS A 128 18.93 -18.82 9.52
N LYS A 129 19.34 -19.03 8.27
CA LYS A 129 18.51 -18.71 7.09
C LYS A 129 17.10 -19.33 7.12
N GLY A 130 16.92 -20.52 7.69
CA GLY A 130 15.60 -21.14 7.84
C GLY A 130 14.66 -20.45 8.85
N SER A 131 15.20 -19.65 9.78
CA SER A 131 14.42 -18.97 10.83
C SER A 131 13.62 -17.79 10.29
N TRP A 132 13.95 -17.31 9.09
CA TRP A 132 13.38 -16.10 8.47
C TRP A 132 12.55 -16.40 7.23
N GLY A 133 12.05 -17.63 7.14
CA GLY A 133 11.18 -18.08 6.06
C GLY A 133 11.88 -18.40 4.74
N ARG A 134 11.12 -19.07 3.88
CA ARG A 134 11.47 -19.49 2.53
C ARG A 134 10.42 -18.95 1.58
N VAL A 135 10.70 -17.81 0.94
CA VAL A 135 9.77 -17.16 0.01
C VAL A 135 9.93 -17.78 -1.37
N LEU A 136 8.85 -18.31 -1.91
CA LEU A 136 8.75 -18.71 -3.31
C LEU A 136 8.14 -17.55 -4.11
N VAL A 137 8.87 -17.03 -5.08
CA VAL A 137 8.38 -16.00 -6.01
C VAL A 137 8.09 -16.69 -7.34
N VAL A 138 6.83 -16.70 -7.76
CA VAL A 138 6.39 -17.22 -9.06
C VAL A 138 6.01 -16.02 -9.93
N ALA A 139 6.92 -15.65 -10.82
CA ALA A 139 6.89 -14.38 -11.53
C ALA A 139 7.68 -14.45 -12.84
N GLY A 140 7.40 -13.48 -13.70
CA GLY A 140 8.12 -13.25 -14.95
C GLY A 140 7.60 -14.07 -16.14
N SER A 141 7.79 -13.48 -17.31
CA SER A 141 7.53 -14.04 -18.63
C SER A 141 8.54 -13.45 -19.62
N LEU A 142 8.54 -13.93 -20.86
CA LEU A 142 9.29 -13.28 -21.92
C LEU A 142 8.90 -11.79 -21.99
N GLY A 143 9.89 -10.90 -21.96
CA GLY A 143 9.70 -9.44 -21.90
C GLY A 143 9.44 -8.87 -20.49
N MET A 144 9.17 -9.69 -19.48
CA MET A 144 8.83 -9.25 -18.12
C MET A 144 9.69 -9.89 -17.02
N ALA A 145 10.91 -10.34 -17.35
CA ALA A 145 11.87 -10.89 -16.38
C ALA A 145 12.16 -9.94 -15.20
N GLY A 146 12.14 -8.63 -15.45
CA GLY A 146 12.39 -7.60 -14.44
C GLY A 146 11.41 -7.64 -13.27
N ALA A 147 10.15 -8.02 -13.49
CA ALA A 147 9.15 -8.13 -12.43
C ALA A 147 9.52 -9.20 -11.40
N ALA A 148 10.02 -10.35 -11.88
CA ALA A 148 10.52 -11.42 -11.03
C ALA A 148 11.75 -10.98 -10.22
N VAL A 149 12.66 -10.24 -10.85
CA VAL A 149 13.85 -9.69 -10.20
C VAL A 149 13.46 -8.70 -9.09
N LEU A 150 12.57 -7.76 -9.37
CA LEU A 150 12.15 -6.74 -8.42
C LEU A 150 11.40 -7.32 -7.22
N ALA A 151 10.49 -8.27 -7.45
CA ALA A 151 9.80 -8.97 -6.37
C ALA A 151 10.76 -9.76 -5.48
N ALA A 152 11.72 -10.49 -6.07
CA ALA A 152 12.73 -11.21 -5.31
C ALA A 152 13.65 -10.26 -4.52
N ARG A 153 14.06 -9.12 -5.11
CA ARG A 153 14.85 -8.09 -4.40
C ARG A 153 14.07 -7.52 -3.22
N GLY A 154 12.79 -7.21 -3.39
CA GLY A 154 11.91 -6.75 -2.30
C GLY A 154 11.87 -7.74 -1.14
N ALA A 155 11.71 -9.03 -1.43
CA ALA A 155 11.71 -10.09 -0.41
C ALA A 155 13.06 -10.22 0.32
N LEU A 156 14.17 -10.26 -0.43
CA LEU A 156 15.52 -10.34 0.14
C LEU A 156 15.82 -9.13 1.04
N ARG A 157 15.53 -7.92 0.55
CA ARG A 157 15.80 -6.66 1.27
C ARG A 157 14.88 -6.46 2.48
N SER A 158 13.73 -7.13 2.49
CA SER A 158 12.84 -7.16 3.66
C SER A 158 13.32 -8.09 4.75
N GLY A 159 14.30 -8.95 4.45
CA GLY A 159 14.86 -9.88 5.39
C GLY A 159 14.26 -11.29 5.33
N ALA A 160 13.76 -11.72 4.17
CA ALA A 160 13.53 -13.15 3.94
C ALA A 160 14.83 -13.96 4.14
N GLY A 161 14.71 -15.15 4.71
CA GLY A 161 15.84 -16.02 4.97
C GLY A 161 16.38 -16.72 3.73
N LEU A 162 15.47 -17.22 2.90
CA LEU A 162 15.74 -17.77 1.57
C LEU A 162 14.68 -17.27 0.59
N VAL A 163 15.10 -17.00 -0.65
CA VAL A 163 14.21 -16.65 -1.76
C VAL A 163 14.51 -17.58 -2.94
N THR A 164 13.46 -18.22 -3.45
CA THR A 164 13.51 -19.00 -4.70
C THR A 164 12.62 -18.32 -5.73
N VAL A 165 13.14 -18.02 -6.91
CA VAL A 165 12.38 -17.47 -8.02
C VAL A 165 12.10 -18.56 -9.04
N ALA A 166 10.83 -18.92 -9.20
CA ALA A 166 10.39 -19.86 -10.21
C ALA A 166 9.77 -19.09 -11.39
N SER A 167 10.35 -19.27 -12.57
CA SER A 167 10.00 -18.52 -13.79
C SER A 167 10.00 -19.46 -14.99
N PRO A 168 9.36 -19.08 -16.12
CA PRO A 168 9.46 -19.84 -17.37
C PRO A 168 10.92 -20.17 -17.73
N ALA A 169 11.19 -21.38 -18.22
CA ALA A 169 12.55 -21.88 -18.44
C ALA A 169 13.43 -20.96 -19.30
N GLY A 170 12.87 -20.30 -20.30
CA GLY A 170 13.57 -19.33 -21.16
C GLY A 170 13.81 -17.97 -20.52
N VAL A 171 13.13 -17.66 -19.42
CA VAL A 171 13.26 -16.42 -18.64
C VAL A 171 14.22 -16.59 -17.47
N GLN A 172 14.26 -17.80 -16.90
CA GLN A 172 15.05 -18.12 -15.72
C GLN A 172 16.54 -17.71 -15.81
N PRO A 173 17.27 -17.90 -16.94
CA PRO A 173 18.66 -17.47 -17.05
C PRO A 173 18.84 -15.95 -16.89
N THR A 174 17.92 -15.16 -17.44
CA THR A 174 17.92 -13.68 -17.31
C THR A 174 17.71 -13.26 -15.86
N VAL A 175 16.84 -13.96 -15.13
CA VAL A 175 16.61 -13.71 -13.70
C VAL A 175 17.85 -14.09 -12.89
N ALA A 176 18.42 -15.28 -13.14
CA ALA A 176 19.60 -15.78 -12.45
C ALA A 176 20.82 -14.86 -12.62
N ALA A 177 20.97 -14.24 -13.80
CA ALA A 177 22.06 -13.29 -14.06
C ALA A 177 21.96 -11.99 -13.25
N GLN A 178 20.76 -11.61 -12.76
CA GLN A 178 20.54 -10.35 -12.03
C GLN A 178 20.46 -10.51 -10.51
N LEU A 179 20.41 -11.75 -10.02
CA LEU A 179 20.16 -12.12 -8.63
C LEU A 179 21.03 -13.30 -8.22
N ALA A 180 22.25 -13.02 -7.74
CA ALA A 180 23.16 -14.05 -7.28
C ALA A 180 22.71 -14.67 -5.93
N GLU A 181 22.02 -13.89 -5.09
CA GLU A 181 21.60 -14.29 -3.76
C GLU A 181 20.32 -15.14 -3.75
N ALA A 182 19.51 -15.08 -4.81
CA ALA A 182 18.29 -15.86 -4.94
C ALA A 182 18.57 -17.19 -5.64
N MET A 183 17.94 -18.26 -5.15
CA MET A 183 17.85 -19.48 -5.94
C MET A 183 16.87 -19.23 -7.09
N THR A 184 17.09 -19.87 -8.23
CA THR A 184 16.20 -19.77 -9.38
C THR A 184 15.83 -21.15 -9.88
N TYR A 185 14.61 -21.31 -10.38
CA TYR A 185 14.07 -22.59 -10.80
C TYR A 185 13.33 -22.45 -12.14
N PRO A 186 13.73 -23.19 -13.19
CA PRO A 186 13.06 -23.14 -14.48
C PRO A 186 11.75 -23.94 -14.44
N LEU A 187 10.68 -23.35 -14.95
CA LEU A 187 9.37 -24.01 -15.08
C LEU A 187 8.99 -24.23 -16.55
N PRO A 188 8.17 -25.25 -16.84
CA PRO A 188 7.54 -25.42 -18.15
C PRO A 188 6.88 -24.12 -18.64
N GLN A 189 7.04 -23.83 -19.93
CA GLN A 189 6.59 -22.57 -20.53
C GLN A 189 5.74 -22.79 -21.78
N THR A 190 4.87 -21.81 -22.06
CA THR A 190 4.14 -21.72 -23.32
C THR A 190 5.10 -21.35 -24.47
N PRO A 191 4.68 -21.52 -25.75
CA PRO A 191 5.46 -21.05 -26.90
C PRO A 191 5.76 -19.54 -26.89
N LYS A 192 4.94 -18.71 -26.21
CA LYS A 192 5.20 -17.26 -26.09
C LYS A 192 6.02 -16.89 -24.86
N GLY A 193 6.46 -17.88 -24.07
CA GLY A 193 7.37 -17.68 -22.94
C GLY A 193 6.68 -17.21 -21.66
N SER A 194 5.41 -17.54 -21.45
CA SER A 194 4.75 -17.47 -20.14
C SER A 194 4.65 -18.87 -19.49
N LEU A 195 4.10 -19.02 -18.29
CA LEU A 195 4.04 -20.32 -17.60
C LEU A 195 3.01 -21.26 -18.24
N ALA A 196 3.42 -22.48 -18.60
CA ALA A 196 2.48 -23.49 -19.08
C ALA A 196 1.80 -24.23 -17.93
N ARG A 197 0.59 -24.77 -18.16
CA ARG A 197 -0.14 -25.61 -17.18
C ARG A 197 0.69 -26.80 -16.70
N ALA A 198 1.57 -27.31 -17.56
CA ALA A 198 2.51 -28.38 -17.22
C ALA A 198 3.44 -28.04 -16.04
N ALA A 199 3.57 -26.76 -15.64
CA ALA A 199 4.34 -26.34 -14.48
C ALA A 199 3.68 -26.66 -13.13
N GLU A 200 2.39 -27.00 -13.09
CA GLU A 200 1.65 -27.20 -11.84
C GLU A 200 2.27 -28.23 -10.88
N PRO A 201 2.66 -29.45 -11.33
CA PRO A 201 3.25 -30.44 -10.43
C PRO A 201 4.55 -29.97 -9.78
N GLU A 202 5.38 -29.25 -10.54
CA GLU A 202 6.64 -28.72 -10.03
C GLU A 202 6.42 -27.56 -9.06
N LEU A 203 5.47 -26.67 -9.34
CA LEU A 203 5.07 -25.59 -8.44
C LEU A 203 4.60 -26.12 -7.09
N LEU A 204 3.77 -27.18 -7.08
CA LEU A 204 3.32 -27.81 -5.84
C LEU A 204 4.49 -28.42 -5.05
N ARG A 205 5.44 -29.06 -5.73
CA ARG A 205 6.66 -29.59 -5.09
C ARG A 205 7.51 -28.47 -4.49
N LEU A 206 7.62 -27.32 -5.14
CA LEU A 206 8.33 -26.15 -4.60
C LEU A 206 7.60 -25.57 -3.39
N LEU A 207 6.26 -25.55 -3.41
CA LEU A 207 5.43 -25.06 -2.32
C LEU A 207 5.58 -25.89 -1.03
N ASP A 208 5.84 -27.20 -1.11
CA ASP A 208 6.10 -28.05 0.06
C ASP A 208 7.32 -27.55 0.88
N GLY A 209 8.29 -26.94 0.21
CA GLY A 209 9.47 -26.34 0.83
C GLY A 209 9.31 -24.84 1.16
N ALA A 210 8.25 -24.18 0.71
CA ALA A 210 8.03 -22.76 0.91
C ALA A 210 7.35 -22.47 2.26
N THR A 211 7.53 -21.26 2.77
CA THR A 211 6.71 -20.73 3.88
C THR A 211 5.74 -19.66 3.41
N VAL A 212 5.99 -19.03 2.26
CA VAL A 212 5.15 -17.98 1.65
C VAL A 212 5.29 -18.06 0.13
N LEU A 213 4.20 -17.79 -0.58
CA LEU A 213 4.16 -17.64 -2.03
C LEU A 213 3.92 -16.17 -2.40
N ALA A 214 4.78 -15.57 -3.23
CA ALA A 214 4.46 -14.36 -3.98
C ALA A 214 4.16 -14.76 -5.43
N LEU A 215 2.99 -14.43 -5.95
CA LEU A 215 2.50 -14.88 -7.26
C LEU A 215 1.96 -13.70 -8.07
N GLY A 216 2.36 -13.62 -9.34
CA GLY A 216 1.69 -12.73 -10.29
C GLY A 216 2.53 -11.68 -11.01
N PRO A 217 3.57 -11.08 -10.42
CA PRO A 217 4.42 -10.09 -11.11
C PRO A 217 4.90 -10.57 -12.47
N GLY A 218 4.44 -9.92 -13.54
CA GLY A 218 4.85 -10.19 -14.91
C GLY A 218 4.64 -11.63 -15.41
N LEU A 219 3.60 -12.35 -14.96
CA LEU A 219 3.31 -13.70 -15.47
C LEU A 219 2.85 -13.70 -16.95
N GLY A 220 2.36 -12.57 -17.45
CA GLY A 220 1.69 -12.52 -18.75
C GLY A 220 0.23 -12.97 -18.63
N ARG A 221 -0.54 -12.73 -19.70
CA ARG A 221 -2.01 -12.88 -19.70
C ARG A 221 -2.51 -13.95 -20.66
N GLU A 222 -1.66 -14.91 -20.98
CA GLU A 222 -2.10 -16.04 -21.79
C GLU A 222 -3.11 -16.89 -21.02
N GLU A 223 -4.12 -17.39 -21.73
CA GLU A 223 -5.21 -18.17 -21.14
C GLU A 223 -4.69 -19.35 -20.32
N GLU A 224 -3.74 -20.12 -20.86
CA GLU A 224 -3.11 -21.24 -20.16
C GLU A 224 -2.47 -20.82 -18.82
N THR A 225 -1.75 -19.68 -18.80
CA THR A 225 -1.11 -19.11 -17.61
C THR A 225 -2.15 -18.65 -16.57
N MET A 226 -3.21 -17.96 -17.02
CA MET A 226 -4.29 -17.49 -16.16
C MET A 226 -5.03 -18.67 -15.52
N GLU A 227 -5.27 -19.73 -16.31
CA GLU A 227 -5.90 -20.94 -15.83
C GLU A 227 -5.04 -21.67 -14.79
N LEU A 228 -3.73 -21.81 -15.04
CA LEU A 228 -2.78 -22.37 -14.08
C LEU A 228 -2.83 -21.63 -12.74
N VAL A 229 -2.82 -20.29 -12.75
CA VAL A 229 -2.92 -19.49 -11.51
C VAL A 229 -4.22 -19.80 -10.77
N SER A 230 -5.35 -19.80 -11.48
CA SER A 230 -6.66 -20.04 -10.89
C SER A 230 -6.83 -21.47 -10.33
N SER A 231 -6.20 -22.48 -10.94
CA SER A 231 -6.24 -23.87 -10.46
C SER A 231 -5.24 -24.16 -9.34
N LEU A 232 -4.10 -23.47 -9.33
CA LEU A 232 -3.07 -23.62 -8.30
C LEU A 232 -3.54 -23.06 -6.96
N LEU A 233 -4.14 -21.86 -6.94
CA LEU A 233 -4.47 -21.12 -5.73
C LEU A 233 -5.26 -21.92 -4.67
N PRO A 234 -6.33 -22.67 -5.00
CA PRO A 234 -7.05 -23.52 -4.03
C PRO A 234 -6.20 -24.61 -3.38
N ARG A 235 -5.06 -24.95 -3.95
CA ARG A 235 -4.15 -26.00 -3.46
C ARG A 235 -3.06 -25.44 -2.56
N VAL A 236 -2.91 -24.12 -2.48
CA VAL A 236 -1.86 -23.45 -1.69
C VAL A 236 -2.27 -23.38 -0.21
N LYS A 237 -1.40 -23.90 0.65
CA LYS A 237 -1.59 -23.94 2.12
C LYS A 237 -0.80 -22.86 2.86
N VAL A 238 0.25 -22.33 2.23
CA VAL A 238 1.08 -21.25 2.80
C VAL A 238 0.43 -19.88 2.56
N PRO A 239 0.77 -18.84 3.34
CA PRO A 239 0.41 -17.47 3.01
C PRO A 239 0.75 -17.09 1.56
N VAL A 240 -0.14 -16.33 0.91
CA VAL A 240 0.01 -15.89 -0.48
C VAL A 240 -0.01 -14.38 -0.56
N VAL A 241 0.94 -13.80 -1.31
CA VAL A 241 0.85 -12.43 -1.82
C VAL A 241 0.52 -12.51 -3.31
N LEU A 242 -0.63 -11.98 -3.69
CA LEU A 242 -1.12 -12.00 -5.07
C LEU A 242 -1.12 -10.57 -5.64
N ASP A 243 -0.36 -10.37 -6.72
CA ASP A 243 -0.22 -9.07 -7.38
C ASP A 243 -0.40 -9.18 -8.90
N ALA A 244 -0.56 -8.04 -9.58
CA ALA A 244 -0.44 -7.91 -11.03
C ALA A 244 -1.23 -8.95 -11.86
N ASP A 245 -0.55 -9.74 -12.70
CA ASP A 245 -1.20 -10.73 -13.56
C ASP A 245 -1.79 -11.90 -12.76
N GLY A 246 -1.32 -12.13 -11.53
CA GLY A 246 -1.94 -13.07 -10.59
C GLY A 246 -3.35 -12.61 -10.18
N LEU A 247 -3.55 -11.30 -9.99
CA LEU A 247 -4.89 -10.72 -9.78
C LEU A 247 -5.71 -10.76 -11.07
N THR A 248 -5.06 -10.51 -12.20
CA THR A 248 -5.72 -10.55 -13.52
C THR A 248 -6.34 -11.92 -13.80
N ALA A 249 -5.67 -13.00 -13.41
CA ALA A 249 -6.17 -14.37 -13.54
C ALA A 249 -7.48 -14.63 -12.76
N LEU A 250 -7.81 -13.79 -11.79
CA LEU A 250 -9.01 -13.88 -10.97
C LEU A 250 -10.12 -12.93 -11.40
N ALA A 251 -9.92 -12.14 -12.45
CA ALA A 251 -10.98 -11.30 -13.00
C ALA A 251 -12.17 -12.19 -13.44
N GLY A 252 -13.33 -12.00 -12.81
CA GLY A 252 -14.51 -12.86 -13.03
C GLY A 252 -14.47 -14.23 -12.36
N ARG A 253 -13.47 -14.51 -11.51
CA ARG A 253 -13.31 -15.76 -10.75
C ARG A 253 -12.86 -15.50 -9.30
N THR A 254 -13.32 -14.41 -8.69
CA THR A 254 -12.88 -13.98 -7.35
C THR A 254 -13.31 -14.94 -6.25
N GLU A 255 -14.29 -15.81 -6.48
CA GLU A 255 -14.69 -16.89 -5.58
C GLU A 255 -13.56 -17.88 -5.27
N VAL A 256 -12.53 -17.96 -6.14
CA VAL A 256 -11.32 -18.75 -5.92
C VAL A 256 -10.58 -18.29 -4.66
N LEU A 257 -10.61 -16.99 -4.32
CA LEU A 257 -9.91 -16.44 -3.16
C LEU A 257 -10.39 -17.09 -1.85
N ARG A 258 -11.69 -17.36 -1.72
CA ARG A 258 -12.26 -18.03 -0.54
C ARG A 258 -11.86 -19.51 -0.40
N ARG A 259 -11.34 -20.11 -1.47
CA ARG A 259 -10.94 -21.52 -1.52
C ARG A 259 -9.46 -21.72 -1.22
N VAL A 260 -8.69 -20.64 -1.11
CA VAL A 260 -7.27 -20.72 -0.72
C VAL A 260 -7.20 -21.11 0.76
N LEU A 261 -6.37 -22.11 1.08
CA LEU A 261 -6.29 -22.65 2.43
C LEU A 261 -5.43 -21.78 3.36
N GLY A 262 -4.44 -21.10 2.80
CA GLY A 262 -3.60 -20.12 3.51
C GLY A 262 -4.17 -18.69 3.46
N PRO A 263 -3.70 -17.78 4.33
CA PRO A 263 -4.10 -16.38 4.28
C PRO A 263 -3.60 -15.71 2.99
N VAL A 264 -4.45 -14.91 2.36
CA VAL A 264 -4.12 -14.22 1.10
C VAL A 264 -4.04 -12.71 1.34
N VAL A 265 -2.94 -12.10 0.93
CA VAL A 265 -2.80 -10.65 0.78
C VAL A 265 -2.84 -10.32 -0.71
N ILE A 266 -3.79 -9.49 -1.13
CA ILE A 266 -3.85 -8.96 -2.49
C ILE A 266 -3.38 -7.51 -2.52
N THR A 267 -2.66 -7.11 -3.58
CA THR A 267 -2.07 -5.77 -3.68
C THR A 267 -2.56 -4.98 -4.91
N PRO A 268 -3.87 -4.88 -5.18
CA PRO A 268 -4.35 -4.25 -6.41
C PRO A 268 -4.06 -2.75 -6.45
N HIS A 269 -3.66 -2.23 -7.61
CA HIS A 269 -3.84 -0.82 -7.92
C HIS A 269 -5.31 -0.53 -8.30
N PRO A 270 -5.77 0.73 -8.40
CA PRO A 270 -7.18 1.04 -8.64
C PRO A 270 -7.75 0.37 -9.90
N GLY A 271 -7.00 0.36 -11.01
CA GLY A 271 -7.41 -0.36 -12.23
C GLY A 271 -7.46 -1.90 -12.14
N GLU A 272 -6.65 -2.54 -11.28
CA GLU A 272 -6.74 -3.98 -11.01
C GLU A 272 -7.97 -4.27 -10.15
N MET A 273 -8.19 -3.48 -9.09
CA MET A 273 -9.37 -3.58 -8.25
C MET A 273 -10.66 -3.37 -9.06
N ALA A 274 -10.67 -2.39 -9.96
CA ALA A 274 -11.77 -2.12 -10.88
C ALA A 274 -12.11 -3.35 -11.72
N ARG A 275 -11.09 -4.02 -12.27
CA ARG A 275 -11.25 -5.25 -13.05
C ARG A 275 -11.79 -6.42 -12.21
N LEU A 276 -11.29 -6.59 -10.99
CA LEU A 276 -11.77 -7.62 -10.06
C LEU A 276 -13.23 -7.41 -9.64
N CYS A 277 -13.65 -6.15 -9.52
CA CYS A 277 -14.98 -5.78 -9.04
C CYS A 277 -15.99 -5.50 -10.17
N PHE A 278 -15.58 -5.51 -11.44
CA PHE A 278 -16.37 -5.03 -12.58
C PHE A 278 -16.88 -3.58 -12.41
N LEU A 279 -16.02 -2.71 -11.89
CA LEU A 279 -16.28 -1.28 -11.69
C LEU A 279 -15.42 -0.44 -12.63
N ALA A 280 -15.77 0.84 -12.79
CA ALA A 280 -14.84 1.82 -13.34
C ALA A 280 -13.76 2.18 -12.31
N THR A 281 -12.54 2.47 -12.76
CA THR A 281 -11.43 2.91 -11.90
C THR A 281 -11.80 4.15 -11.07
N ARG A 282 -12.64 5.03 -11.62
CA ARG A 282 -13.13 6.23 -10.91
C ARG A 282 -13.96 5.86 -9.68
N GLU A 283 -14.87 4.90 -9.80
CA GLU A 283 -15.72 4.44 -8.68
C GLU A 283 -14.86 3.82 -7.56
N VAL A 284 -13.79 3.10 -7.93
CA VAL A 284 -12.80 2.60 -6.96
C VAL A 284 -12.11 3.75 -6.23
N GLN A 285 -11.71 4.79 -6.95
CA GLN A 285 -11.00 5.95 -6.38
C GLN A 285 -11.90 6.79 -5.45
N GLU A 286 -13.18 6.94 -5.78
CA GLU A 286 -14.15 7.70 -5.00
C GLU A 286 -14.51 7.01 -3.67
N ASN A 287 -14.36 5.67 -3.56
CA ASN A 287 -14.69 4.93 -2.34
C ASN A 287 -13.65 3.86 -1.98
N ARG A 288 -12.37 4.22 -1.95
CA ARG A 288 -11.27 3.27 -1.67
C ARG A 288 -11.41 2.58 -0.32
N LEU A 289 -11.74 3.35 0.73
CA LEU A 289 -11.86 2.83 2.10
C LEU A 289 -13.04 1.86 2.22
N GLY A 290 -14.23 2.29 1.80
CA GLY A 290 -15.43 1.46 1.86
C GLY A 290 -15.31 0.20 0.99
N LEU A 291 -14.77 0.33 -0.22
CA LEU A 291 -14.58 -0.81 -1.12
C LEU A 291 -13.58 -1.82 -0.56
N ALA A 292 -12.42 -1.37 -0.04
CA ALA A 292 -11.44 -2.27 0.56
C ALA A 292 -12.04 -3.04 1.75
N ARG A 293 -12.77 -2.36 2.64
CA ARG A 293 -13.48 -2.97 3.77
C ARG A 293 -14.56 -3.97 3.34
N GLN A 294 -15.32 -3.65 2.30
CA GLN A 294 -16.31 -4.56 1.75
C GLN A 294 -15.64 -5.82 1.16
N LYS A 295 -14.62 -5.64 0.32
CA LYS A 295 -14.00 -6.74 -0.42
C LYS A 295 -13.12 -7.64 0.43
N THR A 296 -12.50 -7.13 1.49
CA THR A 296 -11.78 -7.98 2.45
C THR A 296 -12.73 -8.95 3.16
N ALA A 297 -13.91 -8.46 3.60
CA ALA A 297 -14.94 -9.30 4.22
C ALA A 297 -15.60 -10.24 3.21
N GLU A 298 -15.87 -9.76 1.99
CA GLU A 298 -16.45 -10.56 0.93
C GLU A 298 -15.50 -11.68 0.50
N TRP A 299 -14.23 -11.41 0.20
CA TRP A 299 -13.32 -12.42 -0.35
C TRP A 299 -12.55 -13.20 0.72
N GLN A 300 -12.64 -12.79 1.99
CA GLN A 300 -11.88 -13.37 3.10
C GLN A 300 -10.36 -13.26 2.89
N VAL A 301 -9.91 -12.11 2.38
CA VAL A 301 -8.49 -11.81 2.08
C VAL A 301 -8.08 -10.47 2.65
N PHE A 302 -6.79 -10.27 2.91
CA PHE A 302 -6.24 -8.95 3.22
C PHE A 302 -6.04 -8.15 1.93
N VAL A 303 -6.47 -6.89 1.92
CA VAL A 303 -6.38 -6.02 0.73
C VAL A 303 -5.44 -4.88 1.02
N ALA A 304 -4.40 -4.69 0.19
CA ALA A 304 -3.58 -3.49 0.14
C ALA A 304 -3.88 -2.73 -1.15
N LEU A 305 -4.88 -1.84 -1.12
CA LEU A 305 -5.33 -1.07 -2.27
C LEU A 305 -4.37 0.10 -2.52
N LYS A 306 -3.47 -0.10 -3.49
CA LYS A 306 -2.38 0.81 -3.85
C LYS A 306 -2.90 2.16 -4.34
N GLY A 307 -2.06 3.18 -4.22
CA GLY A 307 -2.32 4.57 -4.60
C GLY A 307 -1.79 5.53 -3.53
N ALA A 308 -1.77 6.83 -3.82
CA ALA A 308 -1.43 7.85 -2.82
C ALA A 308 -2.36 7.68 -1.62
N ARG A 309 -1.79 7.56 -0.41
CA ARG A 309 -2.54 7.15 0.80
C ARG A 309 -3.17 5.76 0.62
N SER A 310 -2.32 4.75 0.49
CA SER A 310 -2.77 3.36 0.28
C SER A 310 -3.65 2.89 1.44
N VAL A 311 -4.70 2.12 1.14
CA VAL A 311 -5.64 1.59 2.15
C VAL A 311 -5.38 0.10 2.33
N ILE A 312 -5.17 -0.32 3.57
CA ILE A 312 -4.96 -1.72 3.94
C ILE A 312 -6.16 -2.17 4.77
N ALA A 313 -6.80 -3.27 4.39
CA ALA A 313 -7.98 -3.79 5.09
C ALA A 313 -7.86 -5.29 5.35
N GLY A 314 -8.33 -5.75 6.51
CA GLY A 314 -8.37 -7.15 6.92
C GLY A 314 -9.80 -7.68 7.09
N PRO A 315 -10.00 -9.01 6.97
CA PRO A 315 -11.32 -9.63 7.07
C PRO A 315 -11.93 -9.54 8.47
N ASP A 316 -11.10 -9.17 9.47
CA ASP A 316 -11.50 -8.86 10.84
C ASP A 316 -12.03 -7.43 11.03
N GLY A 317 -12.17 -6.67 9.95
CA GLY A 317 -12.73 -5.32 9.94
C GLY A 317 -11.71 -4.21 10.13
N ARG A 318 -10.46 -4.52 10.51
CA ARG A 318 -9.40 -3.53 10.68
C ARG A 318 -9.06 -2.85 9.36
N VAL A 319 -8.86 -1.54 9.40
CA VAL A 319 -8.44 -0.74 8.25
C VAL A 319 -7.31 0.19 8.65
N ALA A 320 -6.27 0.28 7.84
CA ALA A 320 -5.17 1.22 8.00
C ALA A 320 -4.98 2.07 6.74
N ILE A 321 -4.64 3.34 6.92
CA ILE A 321 -4.24 4.27 5.86
C ILE A 321 -2.73 4.45 5.95
N ASN A 322 -2.02 4.16 4.86
CA ASN A 322 -0.59 4.37 4.78
C ASN A 322 -0.28 5.82 4.39
N PRO A 323 0.41 6.58 5.24
CA PRO A 323 0.74 7.95 4.91
C PRO A 323 2.03 8.16 4.10
N THR A 324 2.93 7.17 4.03
CA THR A 324 4.24 7.35 3.37
C THR A 324 4.16 7.21 1.85
N GLY A 325 5.21 7.66 1.17
CA GLY A 325 5.37 7.61 -0.28
C GLY A 325 5.17 8.97 -0.95
N ASN A 326 5.79 9.09 -2.13
CA ASN A 326 5.80 10.30 -2.95
C ASN A 326 5.45 9.99 -4.41
N PRO A 327 5.22 11.02 -5.26
CA PRO A 327 4.88 10.83 -6.66
C PRO A 327 5.88 10.00 -7.48
N GLY A 328 7.16 9.95 -7.10
CA GLY A 328 8.18 9.15 -7.77
C GLY A 328 7.91 7.63 -7.75
N LEU A 329 7.07 7.17 -6.82
CA LEU A 329 6.63 5.77 -6.77
C LEU A 329 5.65 5.40 -7.89
N ALA A 330 5.13 6.37 -8.65
CA ALA A 330 4.27 6.16 -9.81
C ALA A 330 5.06 5.71 -11.05
N THR A 331 6.01 4.79 -10.88
CA THR A 331 6.85 4.21 -11.93
C THR A 331 6.65 2.69 -11.99
N GLY A 332 6.91 2.10 -13.16
CA GLY A 332 6.76 0.66 -13.37
C GLY A 332 7.69 -0.15 -12.44
N GLY A 333 7.17 -1.23 -11.86
CA GLY A 333 7.93 -2.18 -11.05
C GLY A 333 7.98 -1.91 -9.54
N THR A 334 7.54 -0.74 -9.07
CA THR A 334 7.48 -0.45 -7.62
C THR A 334 6.49 -1.39 -6.92
N GLY A 335 5.37 -1.71 -7.57
CA GLY A 335 4.41 -2.72 -7.14
C GLY A 335 5.03 -4.11 -6.97
N ASP A 336 5.92 -4.53 -7.88
CA ASP A 336 6.60 -5.82 -7.79
C ASP A 336 7.49 -5.88 -6.54
N VAL A 337 8.22 -4.79 -6.27
CA VAL A 337 9.02 -4.65 -5.03
C VAL A 337 8.11 -4.76 -3.80
N LEU A 338 6.97 -4.05 -3.77
CA LEU A 338 6.01 -4.13 -2.67
C LEU A 338 5.50 -5.56 -2.43
N ALA A 339 5.13 -6.29 -3.49
CA ALA A 339 4.69 -7.68 -3.37
C ALA A 339 5.78 -8.55 -2.73
N GLY A 340 7.03 -8.36 -3.16
CA GLY A 340 8.21 -8.96 -2.54
C GLY A 340 8.37 -8.60 -1.07
N ILE A 341 8.18 -7.32 -0.72
CA ILE A 341 8.33 -6.84 0.65
C ILE A 341 7.35 -7.52 1.59
N ILE A 342 6.07 -7.53 1.21
CA ILE A 342 5.01 -8.16 2.01
C ILE A 342 5.29 -9.66 2.16
N ALA A 343 5.72 -10.33 1.09
CA ALA A 343 6.04 -11.76 1.14
C ALA A 343 7.24 -12.05 2.06
N GLY A 344 8.27 -11.20 2.02
CA GLY A 344 9.42 -11.29 2.93
C GLY A 344 9.03 -11.09 4.39
N LEU A 345 8.09 -10.19 4.69
CA LEU A 345 7.59 -9.96 6.04
C LEU A 345 6.72 -11.11 6.55
N LEU A 346 5.83 -11.64 5.71
CA LEU A 346 5.07 -12.86 5.99
C LEU A 346 6.01 -14.04 6.27
N GLY A 347 7.11 -14.16 5.50
CA GLY A 347 8.11 -15.22 5.66
C GLY A 347 8.81 -15.17 7.01
N GLN A 348 8.95 -13.98 7.59
CA GLN A 348 9.50 -13.78 8.94
C GLN A 348 8.48 -14.08 10.05
N GLY A 349 7.25 -14.46 9.71
CA GLY A 349 6.21 -14.83 10.67
C GLY A 349 5.33 -13.66 11.12
N LEU A 350 5.37 -12.50 10.46
CA LEU A 350 4.45 -11.42 10.78
C LEU A 350 3.00 -11.82 10.45
N PRO A 351 2.02 -11.46 11.29
CA PRO A 351 0.61 -11.62 10.96
C PRO A 351 0.26 -10.92 9.64
N PRO A 352 -0.66 -11.45 8.80
CA PRO A 352 -0.86 -10.93 7.45
C PRO A 352 -1.25 -9.45 7.36
N PHE A 353 -2.16 -8.98 8.21
CA PHE A 353 -2.51 -7.56 8.27
C PHE A 353 -1.29 -6.70 8.61
N THR A 354 -0.53 -7.09 9.64
CA THR A 354 0.70 -6.40 10.05
C THR A 354 1.75 -6.40 8.94
N ALA A 355 1.94 -7.53 8.24
CA ALA A 355 2.88 -7.63 7.13
C ALA A 355 2.48 -6.72 5.95
N ALA A 356 1.19 -6.62 5.64
CA ALA A 356 0.68 -5.70 4.62
C ALA A 356 0.88 -4.24 5.03
N VAL A 357 0.48 -3.86 6.25
CA VAL A 357 0.65 -2.50 6.78
C VAL A 357 2.12 -2.09 6.81
N ALA A 358 2.98 -2.91 7.41
CA ALA A 358 4.41 -2.65 7.49
C ALA A 358 5.06 -2.60 6.10
N GLY A 359 4.68 -3.52 5.21
CA GLY A 359 5.23 -3.59 3.87
C GLY A 359 4.92 -2.36 3.03
N VAL A 360 3.66 -1.90 3.04
CA VAL A 360 3.24 -0.67 2.35
C VAL A 360 3.93 0.56 2.95
N PHE A 361 4.02 0.64 4.28
CA PHE A 361 4.69 1.75 4.96
C PHE A 361 6.17 1.85 4.62
N LEU A 362 6.90 0.75 4.73
CA LEU A 362 8.34 0.70 4.47
C LEU A 362 8.65 0.91 3.00
N HIS A 363 7.79 0.42 2.09
CA HIS A 363 7.89 0.72 0.66
C HIS A 363 7.78 2.23 0.41
N GLY A 364 6.75 2.88 0.98
CA GLY A 364 6.59 4.33 0.87
C GLY A 364 7.76 5.11 1.47
N ALA A 365 8.17 4.74 2.69
CA ALA A 365 9.28 5.40 3.39
C ALA A 365 10.62 5.21 2.67
N ALA A 366 10.89 4.05 2.07
CA ALA A 366 12.06 3.82 1.25
C ALA A 366 12.04 4.71 -0.01
N GLY A 367 10.87 4.87 -0.63
CA GLY A 367 10.67 5.80 -1.73
C GLY A 367 10.93 7.26 -1.31
N ASP A 368 10.47 7.68 -0.14
CA ASP A 368 10.66 9.04 0.37
C ASP A 368 12.14 9.33 0.67
N LEU A 369 12.84 8.37 1.27
CA LEU A 369 14.28 8.47 1.52
C LEU A 369 15.08 8.53 0.22
N ALA A 370 14.75 7.67 -0.75
CA ALA A 370 15.39 7.71 -2.06
C ALA A 370 15.16 9.06 -2.74
N ALA A 371 13.91 9.51 -2.83
CA ALA A 371 13.56 10.80 -3.44
C ALA A 371 14.23 12.00 -2.76
N GLY A 372 14.49 11.94 -1.45
CA GLY A 372 15.25 12.97 -0.74
C GLY A 372 16.69 13.14 -1.23
N GLU A 373 17.31 12.09 -1.79
CA GLU A 373 18.69 12.13 -2.30
C GLU A 373 18.76 12.35 -3.82
N MET A 374 17.85 11.72 -4.60
CA MET A 374 17.90 11.72 -6.07
C MET A 374 16.78 12.50 -6.76
N GLY A 375 15.80 12.99 -6.00
CA GLY A 375 14.58 13.57 -6.52
C GLY A 375 13.52 12.54 -6.92
N GLU A 376 12.28 12.99 -7.09
CA GLU A 376 11.13 12.11 -7.37
C GLU A 376 11.13 11.58 -8.81
N ALA A 377 11.50 12.40 -9.80
CA ALA A 377 11.35 12.08 -11.21
C ALA A 377 12.31 10.98 -11.71
N GLY A 378 13.47 10.84 -11.07
CA GLY A 378 14.49 9.85 -11.42
C GLY A 378 14.39 8.53 -10.65
N LEU A 379 13.43 8.42 -9.72
CA LEU A 379 13.32 7.28 -8.81
C LEU A 379 12.89 6.02 -9.56
N LEU A 380 13.65 4.95 -9.41
CA LEU A 380 13.35 3.63 -9.98
C LEU A 380 12.91 2.65 -8.90
N ALA A 381 12.19 1.60 -9.31
CA ALA A 381 11.81 0.51 -8.41
C ALA A 381 13.02 -0.16 -7.72
N GLY A 382 14.15 -0.24 -8.42
CA GLY A 382 15.41 -0.76 -7.86
C GLY A 382 15.91 0.07 -6.67
N ASP A 383 15.72 1.39 -6.70
CA ASP A 383 16.11 2.30 -5.62
C ASP A 383 15.23 2.07 -4.39
N VAL A 384 13.92 1.88 -4.57
CA VAL A 384 13.01 1.54 -3.46
C VAL A 384 13.49 0.30 -2.72
N ALA A 385 13.86 -0.75 -3.46
CA ALA A 385 14.41 -1.97 -2.85
C ALA A 385 15.77 -1.71 -2.16
N ALA A 386 16.62 -0.86 -2.75
CA ALA A 386 17.93 -0.52 -2.20
C ALA A 386 17.85 0.33 -0.92
N TYR A 387 16.86 1.22 -0.80
CA TYR A 387 16.63 2.09 0.35
C TYR A 387 15.81 1.44 1.46
N LEU A 388 15.21 0.27 1.22
CA LEU A 388 14.44 -0.45 2.24
C LEU A 388 15.22 -0.71 3.55
N PRO A 389 16.50 -1.13 3.55
CA PRO A 389 17.30 -1.21 4.78
C PRO A 389 17.45 0.12 5.51
N ALA A 390 17.55 1.24 4.78
CA ALA A 390 17.63 2.57 5.37
C ALA A 390 16.30 2.97 6.02
N ALA A 391 15.16 2.67 5.38
CA ALA A 391 13.84 2.86 5.97
C ALA A 391 13.67 2.06 7.27
N TRP A 392 14.11 0.80 7.28
CA TRP A 392 14.16 -0.01 8.50
C TRP A 392 15.04 0.59 9.61
N GLN A 393 16.22 1.10 9.25
CA GLN A 393 17.09 1.75 10.22
C GLN A 393 16.50 3.06 10.76
N ALA A 394 15.87 3.86 9.91
CA ALA A 394 15.19 5.08 10.31
C ALA A 394 14.07 4.78 11.32
N LEU A 395 13.23 3.79 11.02
CA LEU A 395 12.19 3.31 11.92
C LEU A 395 12.78 2.86 13.27
N ARG A 396 13.85 2.05 13.27
CA ARG A 396 14.51 1.57 14.49
C ARG A 396 15.14 2.67 15.34
N ARG A 397 15.58 3.77 14.71
CA ARG A 397 16.18 4.91 15.40
C ARG A 397 15.14 5.95 15.84
N GLY A 398 13.85 5.69 15.61
CA GLY A 398 12.78 6.63 15.93
C GLY A 398 12.87 7.92 15.11
N LYS A 399 13.42 7.87 13.89
CA LYS A 399 13.40 9.03 13.00
C LYS A 399 11.97 9.36 12.60
N ASP A 400 11.68 10.64 12.45
CA ASP A 400 10.43 11.10 11.85
C ASP A 400 10.39 10.68 10.38
N LEU A 401 9.40 9.85 10.05
CA LEU A 401 9.09 9.39 8.69
C LEU A 401 7.76 9.96 8.18
N LEU A 402 7.13 10.86 8.97
CA LEU A 402 5.82 11.44 8.70
C LEU A 402 5.89 12.98 8.77
N PRO A 403 6.65 13.65 7.91
CA PRO A 403 6.89 15.10 8.02
C PRO A 403 5.62 15.97 7.88
N PHE A 404 4.55 15.41 7.31
CA PHE A 404 3.25 16.07 7.17
C PHE A 404 2.35 15.94 8.42
N LEU A 405 2.69 15.10 9.39
CA LEU A 405 1.91 14.87 10.62
C LEU A 405 2.78 15.19 11.83
N LYS A 406 2.39 16.20 12.59
CA LYS A 406 3.12 16.63 13.79
C LYS A 406 2.19 16.62 15.00
N GLU A 407 2.76 16.33 16.16
CA GLU A 407 2.07 16.51 17.44
C GLU A 407 2.37 17.93 17.95
N LEU A 408 1.34 18.64 18.39
CA LEU A 408 1.54 19.89 19.13
C LEU A 408 1.87 19.56 20.58
N PRO A 409 2.84 20.28 21.18
CA PRO A 409 3.28 20.06 22.55
C PRO A 409 2.23 20.44 23.60
#